data_AF-A0AAW9CE80-F1
#
_entry.id   AF-A0AAW9CE80-F1
#
_cell.length_a   1.000
_cell.length_b   1.000
_cell.length_c   1.000
_cell.angle_alpha   90.00
_cell.angle_beta   90.00
_cell.angle_gamma   90.00
#
_symmetry.space_group_name_H-M   'P 1'
#
loop_
_entity.id
_entity.type
_entity.pdbx_description
1 polymer ?
#
loop_
_entity_poly.entity_id
_entity_poly.type
_entity_poly.pdbx_seq_one_letter_code
_entity_poly.pdbx_strand_id
1 'polypeptide(L)'
;MVRRSKVFTSLSRRKRLAATFSIKQKIYEERSRCGGIFLDYSDLDASVASGNWNWSDILFLSADKSIYWNAEIITANVAFKDAIEDMAFKEAYAHRLAASENGCCKELNCVSDRSFYREIDNLEEEIARERPPEIYCGYRILPGYRAGIGLQMIVDASVLSREVIEAAIQDFRARGEQRWFSSEPAHVYYSSDFHCKPLVTIV
;
A
#
# COMPACT_ATOMS: atom_id res chain seq x y z
N MET A 1 25.30 17.38 -12.05
CA MET A 1 24.47 18.21 -11.15
C MET A 1 23.08 17.60 -11.08
N VAL A 2 22.75 16.84 -10.02
CA VAL A 2 21.42 16.21 -9.87
C VAL A 2 20.42 17.32 -9.61
N ARG A 3 19.52 17.57 -10.57
CA ARG A 3 18.45 18.54 -10.43
C ARG A 3 17.49 18.01 -9.36
N ARG A 4 17.54 18.56 -8.15
CA ARG A 4 16.62 18.18 -7.08
C ARG A 4 15.19 18.35 -7.60
N SER A 5 14.46 17.25 -7.67
CA SER A 5 13.08 17.31 -8.12
C SER A 5 12.24 18.09 -7.13
N LYS A 6 11.41 18.99 -7.64
CA LYS A 6 10.46 19.74 -6.82
C LYS A 6 9.28 18.84 -6.44
N VAL A 7 8.84 18.93 -5.19
CA VAL A 7 7.60 18.30 -4.72
C VAL A 7 6.40 18.97 -5.39
N PHE A 8 5.34 18.20 -5.66
CA PHE A 8 4.18 18.67 -6.42
C PHE A 8 3.56 19.94 -5.83
N THR A 9 3.40 19.97 -4.51
CA THR A 9 2.81 21.09 -3.74
C THR A 9 3.63 22.39 -3.87
N SER A 10 4.95 22.29 -4.09
CA SER A 10 5.85 23.44 -4.29
C SER A 10 5.81 24.01 -5.71
N LEU A 11 5.17 23.33 -6.66
CA LEU A 11 5.01 23.84 -8.02
C LEU A 11 4.03 25.00 -8.04
N SER A 12 4.20 25.92 -8.99
CA SER A 12 3.22 26.99 -9.18
C SER A 12 1.86 26.43 -9.58
N ARG A 13 0.79 27.15 -9.24
CA ARG A 13 -0.59 26.77 -9.55
C ARG A 13 -0.78 26.36 -11.02
N ARG A 14 -0.18 27.12 -11.96
CA ARG A 14 -0.23 26.83 -13.41
C ARG A 14 0.39 25.48 -13.76
N LYS A 15 1.53 25.12 -13.14
CA LYS A 15 2.17 23.82 -13.38
C LYS A 15 1.36 22.66 -12.81
N ARG A 16 0.78 22.85 -11.62
CA ARG A 16 -0.09 21.83 -11.02
C ARG A 16 -1.37 21.62 -11.83
N LEU A 17 -1.97 22.70 -12.35
CA LEU A 17 -3.10 22.63 -13.29
C LEU A 17 -2.76 21.84 -14.55
N ALA A 18 -1.60 22.12 -15.17
CA ALA A 18 -1.19 21.41 -16.38
C ALA A 18 -1.03 19.90 -16.12
N ALA A 19 -0.38 19.52 -15.02
CA ALA A 19 -0.24 18.12 -14.63
C ALA A 19 -1.61 17.47 -14.35
N THR A 20 -2.49 18.15 -13.61
CA THR A 20 -3.84 17.65 -13.29
C THR A 20 -4.69 17.49 -14.55
N PHE A 21 -4.56 18.40 -15.53
CA PHE A 21 -5.22 18.29 -16.82
C PHE A 21 -4.76 17.05 -17.59
N SER A 22 -3.45 16.76 -17.61
CA SER A 22 -2.93 15.54 -18.22
C SER A 22 -3.48 14.28 -17.56
N ILE A 23 -3.62 14.25 -16.23
CA ILE A 23 -4.23 13.11 -15.52
C ILE A 23 -5.72 13.00 -15.85
N LYS A 24 -6.46 14.12 -15.88
CA LYS A 24 -7.88 14.12 -16.29
C LYS A 24 -8.07 13.53 -17.68
N GLN A 25 -7.20 13.86 -18.63
CA GLN A 25 -7.27 13.31 -19.97
C GLN A 25 -7.04 11.80 -19.97
N LYS A 26 -6.04 11.30 -19.25
CA LYS A 26 -5.77 9.86 -19.13
C LYS A 26 -6.94 9.10 -18.50
N ILE A 27 -7.55 9.65 -17.44
CA ILE A 27 -8.75 9.06 -16.82
C ILE A 27 -9.89 8.95 -17.85
N TYR A 28 -10.06 9.97 -18.69
CA TYR A 28 -11.07 9.93 -19.74
C TYR A 28 -10.73 8.91 -20.83
N GLU A 29 -9.47 8.81 -21.26
CA GLU A 29 -9.03 7.84 -22.27
C GLU A 29 -9.26 6.39 -21.77
N GLU A 30 -8.93 6.12 -20.51
CA GLU A 30 -9.05 4.81 -19.87
C GLU A 30 -10.45 4.50 -19.30
N ARG A 31 -11.45 5.37 -19.56
CA ARG A 31 -12.79 5.27 -18.93
C ARG A 31 -13.52 3.96 -19.22
N SER A 32 -13.28 3.34 -20.38
CA SER A 32 -13.86 2.05 -20.73
C SER A 32 -13.37 0.92 -19.83
N ARG A 33 -12.14 1.05 -19.31
CA ARG A 33 -11.51 0.09 -18.40
C ARG A 33 -11.76 0.45 -16.93
N CYS A 34 -11.47 1.70 -16.54
CA CYS A 34 -11.45 2.14 -15.15
C CYS A 34 -12.72 2.90 -14.69
N GLY A 35 -13.79 2.94 -15.47
CA GLY A 35 -15.04 3.63 -15.12
C GLY A 35 -14.99 5.17 -15.16
N GLY A 36 -13.81 5.76 -15.39
CA GLY A 36 -13.63 7.20 -15.61
C GLY A 36 -13.58 8.05 -14.34
N ILE A 37 -13.51 7.43 -13.16
CA ILE A 37 -13.36 8.12 -11.86
C ILE A 37 -11.88 8.20 -11.45
N PHE A 38 -11.14 7.14 -11.74
CA PHE A 38 -9.72 7.00 -11.45
C PHE A 38 -8.97 6.42 -12.64
N LEU A 39 -7.66 6.51 -12.58
CA LEU A 39 -6.73 5.84 -13.45
C LEU A 39 -6.00 4.80 -12.61
N ASP A 40 -6.02 3.56 -13.06
CA ASP A 40 -5.24 2.48 -12.47
C ASP A 40 -4.09 2.10 -13.40
N TYR A 41 -2.86 2.00 -12.88
CA TYR A 41 -1.72 1.52 -13.68
C TYR A 41 -1.54 0.00 -13.62
N SER A 42 -2.22 -0.68 -12.72
CA SER A 42 -2.26 -2.14 -12.62
C SER A 42 -3.02 -2.73 -13.82
N ASP A 43 -2.63 -3.95 -14.21
CA ASP A 43 -3.38 -4.75 -15.16
C ASP A 43 -4.69 -5.20 -14.50
N LEU A 44 -5.74 -4.41 -14.72
CA LEU A 44 -7.04 -4.61 -14.10
C LEU A 44 -7.62 -5.99 -14.44
N ASP A 45 -7.50 -6.41 -15.70
CA ASP A 45 -8.07 -7.66 -16.17
C ASP A 45 -7.34 -8.85 -15.54
N ALA A 46 -6.00 -8.81 -15.48
CA ALA A 46 -5.21 -9.83 -14.79
C ALA A 46 -5.47 -9.85 -13.28
N SER A 47 -5.60 -8.67 -12.66
CA SER A 47 -5.85 -8.55 -11.21
C SER A 47 -7.23 -9.10 -10.84
N VAL A 48 -8.27 -8.73 -11.60
CA VAL A 48 -9.62 -9.28 -11.44
C VAL A 48 -9.64 -10.78 -11.70
N ALA A 49 -8.99 -11.26 -12.78
CA ALA A 49 -8.91 -12.67 -13.11
C ALA A 49 -8.19 -13.50 -12.04
N SER A 50 -7.23 -12.91 -11.32
CA SER A 50 -6.53 -13.58 -10.22
C SER A 50 -7.41 -13.89 -9.01
N GLY A 51 -8.54 -13.18 -8.86
CA GLY A 51 -9.40 -13.25 -7.67
C GLY A 51 -8.76 -12.70 -6.39
N ASN A 52 -7.52 -12.22 -6.45
CA ASN A 52 -6.71 -11.80 -5.31
C ASN A 52 -6.22 -10.34 -5.43
N TRP A 53 -6.98 -9.51 -6.16
CA TRP A 53 -6.64 -8.09 -6.28
C TRP A 53 -6.83 -7.41 -4.92
N ASN A 54 -5.74 -7.13 -4.19
CA ASN A 54 -5.82 -6.65 -2.81
C ASN A 54 -5.04 -5.35 -2.57
N TRP A 55 -4.34 -4.85 -3.59
CA TRP A 55 -3.70 -3.54 -3.60
C TRP A 55 -3.74 -2.92 -5.01
N SER A 56 -3.70 -1.59 -5.11
CA SER A 56 -3.49 -0.89 -6.37
C SER A 56 -2.95 0.53 -6.19
N ASP A 57 -2.17 0.99 -7.16
CA ASP A 57 -1.79 2.40 -7.31
C ASP A 57 -2.74 3.11 -8.26
N ILE A 58 -3.51 4.06 -7.73
CA ILE A 58 -4.53 4.79 -8.47
C ILE A 58 -4.27 6.29 -8.46
N LEU A 59 -4.63 6.96 -9.55
CA LEU A 59 -4.70 8.41 -9.64
C LEU A 59 -6.15 8.87 -9.78
N PHE A 60 -6.57 9.84 -8.99
CA PHE A 60 -7.89 10.46 -9.14
C PHE A 60 -7.88 11.96 -8.85
N LEU A 61 -8.85 12.69 -9.39
CA LEU A 61 -8.88 14.15 -9.29
C LEU A 61 -9.40 14.61 -7.92
N SER A 62 -8.82 15.69 -7.39
CA SER A 62 -9.37 16.41 -6.23
C SER A 62 -10.53 17.32 -6.66
N ALA A 63 -11.34 17.75 -5.70
CA ALA A 63 -12.25 18.88 -5.85
C ALA A 63 -11.52 20.18 -6.25
N ASP A 64 -10.28 20.40 -5.77
CA ASP A 64 -9.41 21.42 -6.35
C ASP A 64 -8.87 20.94 -7.70
N LYS A 65 -9.29 21.63 -8.77
CA LYS A 65 -8.86 21.38 -10.16
C LYS A 65 -7.34 21.45 -10.37
N SER A 66 -6.59 21.99 -9.41
CA SER A 66 -5.13 22.07 -9.42
C SER A 66 -4.43 20.85 -8.82
N ILE A 67 -5.19 19.92 -8.24
CA ILE A 67 -4.68 18.79 -7.48
C ILE A 67 -5.25 17.49 -8.05
N TYR A 68 -4.43 16.46 -8.00
CA TYR A 68 -4.87 15.08 -8.10
C TYR A 68 -4.17 14.28 -6.99
N TRP A 69 -4.82 13.22 -6.58
CA TRP A 69 -4.34 12.27 -5.59
C TRP A 69 -3.55 11.17 -6.29
N ASN A 70 -2.40 10.82 -5.72
CA ASN A 70 -1.59 9.68 -6.08
C ASN A 70 -1.70 8.70 -4.93
N ALA A 71 -2.64 7.78 -5.06
CA ALA A 71 -3.14 6.99 -3.96
C ALA A 71 -2.72 5.53 -4.10
N GLU A 72 -2.16 4.99 -3.04
CA GLU A 72 -2.12 3.56 -2.81
C GLU A 72 -3.43 3.17 -2.12
N ILE A 73 -4.15 2.19 -2.66
CA ILE A 73 -5.32 1.59 -2.01
C ILE A 73 -5.02 0.13 -1.70
N ILE A 74 -5.21 -0.26 -0.44
CA ILE A 74 -4.98 -1.63 0.05
C ILE A 74 -6.17 -2.10 0.87
N THR A 75 -6.39 -3.41 0.88
CA THR A 75 -7.35 -4.03 1.80
C THR A 75 -6.81 -4.05 3.23
N ALA A 76 -7.71 -4.15 4.21
CA ALA A 76 -7.34 -4.33 5.61
C ALA A 76 -6.43 -5.56 5.82
N ASN A 77 -6.64 -6.64 5.05
CA ASN A 77 -5.78 -7.84 5.10
C ASN A 77 -4.34 -7.57 4.63
N VAL A 78 -4.16 -6.75 3.58
CA VAL A 78 -2.81 -6.34 3.14
C VAL A 78 -2.17 -5.46 4.20
N ALA A 79 -2.90 -4.47 4.72
CA ALA A 79 -2.39 -3.62 5.81
C ALA A 79 -2.02 -4.43 7.06
N PHE A 80 -2.77 -5.48 7.38
CA PHE A 80 -2.48 -6.41 8.47
C PHE A 80 -1.18 -7.17 8.23
N LYS A 81 -1.02 -7.75 7.04
CA LYS A 81 0.19 -8.48 6.66
C LYS A 81 1.42 -7.57 6.69
N ASP A 82 1.33 -6.38 6.11
CA ASP A 82 2.44 -5.41 6.09
C ASP A 82 2.83 -4.99 7.52
N ALA A 83 1.87 -4.84 8.43
CA ALA A 83 2.13 -4.52 9.82
C ALA A 83 2.85 -5.67 10.54
N ILE A 84 2.46 -6.93 10.28
CA ILE A 84 3.13 -8.10 10.83
C ILE A 84 4.57 -8.20 10.30
N GLU A 85 4.75 -8.09 8.98
CA GLU A 85 6.06 -8.13 8.33
C GLU A 85 7.00 -7.04 8.88
N ASP A 86 6.50 -5.81 9.03
CA ASP A 86 7.27 -4.69 9.60
C ASP A 86 7.65 -4.92 11.07
N MET A 87 6.73 -5.45 11.89
CA MET A 87 7.02 -5.81 13.28
C MET A 87 8.07 -6.93 13.38
N ALA A 88 7.89 -8.01 12.62
CA ALA A 88 8.82 -9.15 12.57
C ALA A 88 10.20 -8.71 12.11
N PHE A 89 10.28 -7.90 11.04
CA PHE A 89 11.52 -7.36 10.54
C PHE A 89 12.24 -6.51 11.58
N LYS A 90 11.53 -5.59 12.26
CA LYS A 90 12.12 -4.73 13.29
C LYS A 90 12.69 -5.53 14.46
N GLU A 91 12.01 -6.60 14.87
CA GLU A 91 12.45 -7.44 15.98
C GLU A 91 13.65 -8.32 15.60
N ALA A 92 13.58 -9.01 14.47
CA ALA A 92 14.72 -9.78 13.96
C ALA A 92 15.95 -8.88 13.77
N TYR A 93 15.74 -7.66 13.28
CA TYR A 93 16.81 -6.67 13.13
C TYR A 93 17.39 -6.25 14.49
N ALA A 94 16.53 -6.02 15.50
CA ALA A 94 16.96 -5.68 16.85
C ALA A 94 17.74 -6.81 17.54
N HIS A 95 17.33 -8.07 17.38
CA HIS A 95 18.08 -9.24 17.88
C HIS A 95 19.51 -9.27 17.34
N ARG A 96 19.67 -8.96 16.06
CA ARG A 96 20.98 -8.94 15.40
C ARG A 96 21.85 -7.77 15.80
N LEU A 97 21.27 -6.59 15.98
CA LEU A 97 21.99 -5.45 16.53
C LEU A 97 22.53 -5.79 17.93
N ALA A 98 21.68 -6.34 18.80
CA ALA A 98 22.09 -6.77 20.15
C ALA A 98 23.18 -7.85 20.12
N ALA A 99 23.11 -8.81 19.19
CA ALA A 99 24.16 -9.82 19.01
C ALA A 99 25.48 -9.23 18.49
N SER A 100 25.42 -8.17 17.69
CA SER A 100 26.61 -7.47 17.16
C SER A 100 27.34 -6.65 18.23
N GLU A 101 26.59 -6.03 19.15
CA GLU A 101 27.13 -5.28 20.29
C GLU A 101 27.86 -6.18 21.30
N ASN A 102 27.49 -7.47 21.35
CA ASN A 102 28.16 -8.50 22.15
C ASN A 102 29.44 -9.08 21.49
N GLY A 103 29.93 -8.50 20.40
CA GLY A 103 31.35 -8.59 20.01
C GLY A 103 31.77 -9.62 18.96
N CYS A 104 30.87 -10.18 18.13
CA CYS A 104 31.30 -11.18 17.12
C CYS A 104 31.15 -10.79 15.63
N CYS A 105 30.33 -9.82 15.23
CA CYS A 105 30.15 -9.53 13.79
C CYS A 105 30.02 -8.03 13.51
N LYS A 106 31.02 -7.44 12.84
CA LYS A 106 31.03 -6.03 12.39
C LYS A 106 30.47 -5.82 10.97
N GLU A 107 29.70 -6.75 10.42
CA GLU A 107 29.29 -6.65 9.01
C GLU A 107 27.78 -6.71 8.81
N LEU A 108 27.27 -5.68 8.12
CA LEU A 108 25.93 -5.62 7.52
C LEU A 108 25.66 -6.72 6.46
N ASN A 109 26.61 -7.62 6.21
CA ASN A 109 26.48 -8.72 5.23
C ASN A 109 25.59 -9.89 5.71
N CYS A 110 25.05 -9.86 6.93
CA CYS A 110 24.19 -10.92 7.46
C CYS A 110 22.70 -10.77 7.11
N VAL A 111 22.24 -9.60 6.65
CA VAL A 111 20.82 -9.35 6.29
C VAL A 111 20.35 -10.23 5.12
N SER A 112 21.29 -10.68 4.27
CA SER A 112 21.00 -11.63 3.19
C SER A 112 21.14 -13.12 3.57
N ASP A 113 21.31 -13.45 4.85
CA ASP A 113 21.38 -14.84 5.30
C ASP A 113 19.98 -15.47 5.32
N ARG A 114 19.85 -16.71 4.83
CA ARG A 114 18.62 -17.51 4.92
C ARG A 114 18.15 -17.70 6.37
N SER A 115 19.06 -17.62 7.34
CA SER A 115 18.70 -17.62 8.76
C SER A 115 17.84 -16.42 9.15
N PHE A 116 18.03 -15.25 8.51
CA PHE A 116 17.29 -14.03 8.81
C PHE A 116 15.84 -14.12 8.40
N TYR A 117 15.62 -14.52 7.15
CA TYR A 117 14.28 -14.62 6.59
C TYR A 117 13.47 -15.68 7.33
N ARG A 118 14.09 -16.79 7.73
CA ARG A 118 13.43 -17.80 8.58
C ARG A 118 13.10 -17.27 9.98
N GLU A 119 13.95 -16.41 10.55
CA GLU A 119 13.65 -15.75 11.82
C GLU A 119 12.46 -14.79 11.67
N ILE A 120 12.42 -14.02 10.59
CA ILE A 120 11.28 -13.16 10.23
C ILE A 120 10.02 -14.01 10.07
N ASP A 121 10.04 -15.08 9.26
CA ASP A 121 8.87 -15.95 9.05
C ASP A 121 8.31 -16.49 10.38
N ASN A 122 9.18 -16.96 11.29
CA ASN A 122 8.78 -17.43 12.62
C ASN A 122 8.17 -16.32 13.47
N LEU A 123 8.74 -15.11 13.44
CA LEU A 123 8.22 -13.95 14.15
C LEU A 123 6.89 -13.49 13.57
N GLU A 124 6.70 -13.55 12.25
CA GLU A 124 5.41 -13.23 11.61
C GLU A 124 4.30 -14.16 12.13
N GLU A 125 4.56 -15.47 12.18
CA GLU A 125 3.62 -16.46 12.73
C GLU A 125 3.34 -16.23 14.23
N GLU A 126 4.37 -15.91 15.01
CA GLU A 126 4.25 -15.61 16.45
C GLU A 126 3.43 -14.34 16.67
N ILE A 127 3.74 -13.25 15.95
CA ILE A 127 3.03 -11.97 16.04
C ILE A 127 1.57 -12.15 15.67
N ALA A 128 1.30 -12.84 14.55
CA ALA A 128 -0.06 -13.09 14.10
C ALA A 128 -0.90 -13.84 15.15
N ARG A 129 -0.28 -14.76 15.89
CA ARG A 129 -0.96 -15.61 16.89
C ARG A 129 -1.12 -14.92 18.24
N GLU A 130 -0.04 -14.34 18.76
CA GLU A 130 0.05 -13.92 20.16
C GLU A 130 -0.26 -12.42 20.34
N ARG A 131 -0.03 -11.61 19.31
CA ARG A 131 -0.12 -10.14 19.39
C ARG A 131 -0.47 -9.50 18.05
N PRO A 132 -1.62 -9.87 17.44
CA PRO A 132 -2.01 -9.35 16.14
C PRO A 132 -2.21 -7.83 16.18
N PRO A 133 -1.70 -7.07 15.18
CA PRO A 133 -1.90 -5.63 15.12
C PRO A 133 -3.35 -5.29 14.79
N GLU A 134 -3.89 -4.27 15.45
CA GLU A 134 -5.19 -3.70 15.08
C GLU A 134 -5.06 -2.83 13.83
N ILE A 135 -5.89 -3.09 12.82
CA ILE A 135 -5.91 -2.34 11.57
C ILE A 135 -7.14 -1.45 11.53
N TYR A 136 -6.93 -0.16 11.27
CA TYR A 136 -8.00 0.81 11.15
C TYR A 136 -8.09 1.30 9.71
N CYS A 137 -9.25 1.09 9.09
CA CYS A 137 -9.53 1.63 7.76
C CYS A 137 -9.51 3.15 7.77
N GLY A 138 -9.15 3.75 6.64
CA GLY A 138 -9.11 5.20 6.53
C GLY A 138 -8.13 5.73 5.50
N TYR A 139 -7.75 6.99 5.71
CA TYR A 139 -7.06 7.84 4.76
C TYR A 139 -5.88 8.52 5.42
N ARG A 140 -4.69 8.24 4.92
CA ARG A 140 -3.45 8.85 5.38
C ARG A 140 -2.84 9.67 4.24
N ILE A 141 -2.73 10.98 4.43
CA ILE A 141 -2.10 11.88 3.45
C ILE A 141 -0.59 11.75 3.58
N LEU A 142 0.08 11.45 2.47
CA LEU A 142 1.53 11.27 2.39
C LEU A 142 2.16 12.47 1.64
N PRO A 143 2.93 13.32 2.34
CA PRO A 143 3.59 14.47 1.72
C PRO A 143 4.83 14.04 0.90
N GLY A 144 5.38 14.98 0.13
CA GLY A 144 6.68 14.78 -0.54
C GLY A 144 6.62 14.18 -1.94
N TYR A 145 5.43 13.83 -2.43
CA TYR A 145 5.25 13.28 -3.77
C TYR A 145 5.60 14.31 -4.85
N ARG A 146 6.25 13.83 -5.91
CA ARG A 146 6.61 14.63 -7.09
C ARG A 146 5.43 14.84 -8.04
N ALA A 147 4.48 13.92 -7.99
CA ALA A 147 3.35 13.82 -8.90
C ALA A 147 2.09 13.59 -8.05
N GLY A 148 1.22 14.60 -7.99
CA GLY A 148 0.03 14.59 -7.14
C GLY A 148 0.37 14.75 -5.66
N ILE A 149 -0.66 14.67 -4.83
CA ILE A 149 -0.51 14.53 -3.37
C ILE A 149 -0.62 13.04 -3.05
N GLY A 150 0.31 12.52 -2.26
CA GLY A 150 0.29 11.13 -1.84
C GLY A 150 -0.88 10.84 -0.90
N LEU A 151 -1.48 9.67 -1.05
CA LEU A 151 -2.56 9.18 -0.22
C LEU A 151 -2.40 7.67 -0.02
N GLN A 152 -2.66 7.19 1.18
CA GLN A 152 -2.88 5.77 1.42
C GLN A 152 -4.33 5.59 1.88
N MET A 153 -5.01 4.64 1.26
CA MET A 153 -6.39 4.26 1.54
C MET A 153 -6.41 2.82 2.02
N ILE A 154 -6.89 2.58 3.24
CA ILE A 154 -7.11 1.23 3.77
C ILE A 154 -8.62 1.00 3.79
N VAL A 155 -9.08 -0.01 3.06
CA VAL A 155 -10.51 -0.34 2.91
C VAL A 155 -10.86 -1.68 3.56
N ASP A 156 -12.04 -1.74 4.17
CA ASP A 156 -12.58 -2.97 4.74
C ASP A 156 -13.25 -3.79 3.63
N ALA A 157 -12.42 -4.46 2.85
CA ALA A 157 -12.83 -5.36 1.77
C ALA A 157 -11.85 -6.52 1.71
N SER A 158 -12.34 -7.73 1.39
CA SER A 158 -11.45 -8.88 1.20
C SER A 158 -10.64 -8.79 -0.09
N VAL A 159 -11.26 -8.25 -1.15
CA VAL A 159 -10.69 -8.07 -2.49
C VAL A 159 -11.16 -6.72 -3.04
N LEU A 160 -10.27 -6.02 -3.74
CA LEU A 160 -10.56 -4.82 -4.48
C LEU A 160 -11.40 -5.14 -5.71
N SER A 161 -12.31 -4.22 -5.99
CA SER A 161 -13.05 -4.14 -7.24
C SER A 161 -13.11 -2.68 -7.64
N ARG A 162 -13.51 -2.42 -8.88
CA ARG A 162 -13.77 -1.05 -9.32
C ARG A 162 -14.77 -0.37 -8.39
N GLU A 163 -15.83 -1.07 -7.99
CA GLU A 163 -16.89 -0.57 -7.13
C GLU A 163 -16.36 -0.19 -5.73
N VAL A 164 -15.48 -1.01 -5.16
CA VAL A 164 -14.82 -0.72 -3.86
C VAL A 164 -13.93 0.53 -3.98
N ILE A 165 -13.14 0.64 -5.04
CA ILE A 165 -12.26 1.79 -5.26
C ILE A 165 -13.09 3.07 -5.46
N GLU A 166 -14.12 3.02 -6.29
CA GLU A 166 -15.01 4.16 -6.54
C GLU A 166 -15.73 4.61 -5.26
N ALA A 167 -16.24 3.66 -4.46
CA ALA A 167 -16.86 3.94 -3.18
C ALA A 167 -15.87 4.60 -2.20
N ALA A 168 -14.63 4.10 -2.13
CA ALA A 168 -13.60 4.66 -1.28
C ALA A 168 -13.22 6.10 -1.69
N ILE A 169 -13.14 6.39 -3.00
CA ILE A 169 -12.91 7.75 -3.51
C ILE A 169 -14.09 8.67 -3.18
N GLN A 170 -15.32 8.18 -3.33
CA GLN A 170 -16.52 8.95 -3.01
C GLN A 170 -16.60 9.29 -1.52
N ASP A 171 -16.34 8.33 -0.64
CA ASP A 171 -16.31 8.55 0.82
C ASP A 171 -15.20 9.53 1.22
N PHE A 172 -13.99 9.36 0.69
CA PHE A 172 -12.89 10.31 0.93
C PHE A 172 -13.25 11.75 0.53
N ARG A 173 -13.91 11.94 -0.62
CA ARG A 173 -14.41 13.25 -1.06
C ARG A 173 -15.53 13.78 -0.15
N ALA A 174 -16.45 12.92 0.27
CA ALA A 174 -17.54 13.29 1.18
C ALA A 174 -17.03 13.78 2.54
N ARG A 175 -15.89 13.25 3.00
CA ARG A 175 -15.17 13.69 4.21
C ARG A 175 -14.33 14.96 4.00
N GLY A 176 -14.38 15.56 2.82
CA GLY A 176 -13.65 16.78 2.50
C GLY A 176 -12.18 16.57 2.15
N GLU A 177 -11.80 15.36 1.69
CA GLU A 177 -10.44 15.00 1.28
C GLU A 177 -9.40 15.17 2.41
N GLN A 178 -9.78 14.78 3.63
CA GLN A 178 -8.96 14.91 4.83
C GLN A 178 -8.53 13.54 5.37
N ARG A 179 -7.51 13.56 6.23
CA ARG A 179 -7.14 12.38 7.00
C ARG A 179 -8.34 11.94 7.85
N TRP A 180 -8.57 10.63 7.90
CA TRP A 180 -9.63 10.04 8.70
C TRP A 180 -9.28 8.57 8.98
N PHE A 181 -9.70 8.06 10.13
CA PHE A 181 -9.61 6.63 10.46
C PHE A 181 -10.90 6.21 11.12
N SER A 182 -11.29 4.95 10.90
CA SER A 182 -12.38 4.30 11.61
C SER A 182 -12.12 4.32 13.12
N SER A 183 -13.19 4.39 13.91
CA SER A 183 -13.12 4.20 15.36
C SER A 183 -13.01 2.72 15.75
N GLU A 184 -13.50 1.83 14.90
CA GLU A 184 -13.45 0.38 15.10
C GLU A 184 -12.37 -0.24 14.19
N PRO A 185 -11.68 -1.29 14.66
CA PRO A 185 -10.74 -2.04 13.84
C PRO A 185 -11.48 -2.81 12.74
N ALA A 186 -10.81 -2.98 11.61
CA ALA A 186 -11.29 -3.72 10.46
C ALA A 186 -11.30 -5.23 10.71
N HIS A 187 -12.17 -5.95 10.01
CA HIS A 187 -12.20 -7.40 10.05
C HIS A 187 -11.08 -7.99 9.18
N VAL A 188 -10.02 -8.44 9.82
CA VAL A 188 -8.87 -9.06 9.15
C VAL A 188 -8.96 -10.58 9.25
N TYR A 189 -8.78 -11.25 8.12
CA TYR A 189 -8.77 -12.70 8.02
C TYR A 189 -7.33 -13.15 7.84
N TYR A 190 -6.66 -13.44 8.95
CA TYR A 190 -5.40 -14.17 8.90
C TYR A 190 -5.71 -15.66 8.85
N SER A 191 -5.77 -16.22 7.64
CA SER A 191 -5.74 -17.67 7.53
C SER A 191 -4.30 -18.11 7.78
N SER A 192 -4.08 -18.90 8.82
CA SER A 192 -2.87 -19.68 9.05
C SER A 192 -2.63 -20.76 7.97
N ASP A 193 -3.43 -20.80 6.89
CA ASP A 193 -3.28 -21.73 5.78
C ASP A 193 -2.10 -21.32 4.87
N PHE A 194 -0.89 -21.45 5.39
CA PHE A 194 0.22 -21.89 4.55
C PHE A 194 -0.08 -23.33 4.10
N HIS A 195 -0.91 -23.48 3.08
CA HIS A 195 -1.05 -24.74 2.35
C HIS A 195 -0.09 -24.73 1.17
N CYS A 196 1.05 -25.37 1.42
CA CYS A 196 1.91 -26.11 0.51
C CYS A 196 1.82 -25.74 -0.96
N LYS A 197 2.92 -25.18 -1.50
CA LYS A 197 3.26 -25.36 -2.92
C LYS A 197 3.02 -26.84 -3.28
N PRO A 198 2.27 -27.17 -4.34
CA PRO A 198 2.20 -28.56 -4.78
C PRO A 198 3.62 -29.00 -5.12
N LEU A 199 4.08 -30.07 -4.48
CA LEU A 199 5.23 -30.80 -4.97
C LEU A 199 4.87 -31.27 -6.38
N VAL A 200 5.48 -30.62 -7.38
CA VAL A 200 5.52 -31.13 -8.74
C VAL A 200 6.11 -32.53 -8.65
N THR A 201 5.23 -33.53 -8.72
CA THR A 201 5.66 -34.91 -8.92
C THR A 201 5.99 -35.00 -10.41
N ILE A 202 7.27 -34.89 -10.72
CA ILE A 202 7.78 -35.25 -12.05
C ILE A 202 7.54 -36.77 -12.18
N VAL A 203 6.68 -37.15 -13.11
CA VAL A 203 6.55 -38.53 -13.60
C VAL A 203 7.53 -38.74 -14.73
#